data_AF-A0A955AAL5-F1
#
_entry.id   AF-A0A955AAL5-F1
#
_cell.length_a   1.000
_cell.length_b   1.000
_cell.length_c   1.000
_cell.angle_alpha   90.00
_cell.angle_beta   90.00
_cell.angle_gamma   90.00
#
_symmetry.space_group_name_H-M   'P 1'
#
loop_
_entity.id
_entity.type
_entity.pdbx_description
1 polymer ?
#
loop_
_entity_poly.entity_id
_entity_poly.type
_entity_poly.pdbx_seq_one_letter_code
_entity_poly.pdbx_strand_id
1 'polypeptide(L)'
;AQATAIPILPKGDETMSFCVFSRRVTHCATILAIVLAVGSVPQSALAQVAPKTLSKDRSSEADAAEPNTEVDVPADLPAEPVLQYVAPKTIEMLIGVRITAPDGNMYGTLATTVFPTPWPEQTVEIVETNLPPTTQAQFRELPGGNRQWMFFAPTIPAGAVVEATVRVRISKSHIVGPEDTLRFKIPKRLSRDLQQFMSNSPYIEANAGEVRKIVRAVDASEPLTDWKKVEQLYDWVRDNITYQRGDLKTVREALRDKTGDCEEMTSTFVALCRAARVPARCVWVPNHCYPEFYLEDEQGEGHWFPCQVAGTRNFGSMPDYLPILQKGDRFKVPEKPEVQRYIADFLSSKKVLGKNDPQVEFIRQMLGDAVNLRAPDLAEQADQADPTVNDPGSSPK
;
A
#
# COMPACT_ATOMS: atom_id res chain seq x y z
N ALA A 1 -5.26 -2.63 72.18
CA ALA A 1 -5.62 -1.49 71.32
C ALA A 1 -4.65 -1.47 70.12
N GLN A 2 -5.20 -1.46 68.91
CA GLN A 2 -4.64 -0.98 67.63
C GLN A 2 -3.19 -1.35 67.23
N ALA A 3 -3.02 -2.15 66.17
CA ALA A 3 -2.85 -1.64 64.79
C ALA A 3 -2.08 -2.67 63.91
N THR A 4 -2.79 -3.12 62.88
CA THR A 4 -2.38 -3.52 61.51
C THR A 4 -0.89 -3.56 61.14
N ALA A 5 -0.47 -4.72 60.59
CA ALA A 5 0.61 -4.82 59.61
C ALA A 5 0.15 -5.68 58.41
N ILE A 6 0.24 -5.08 57.22
CA ILE A 6 -0.10 -5.62 55.90
C ILE A 6 1.16 -6.27 55.30
N PRO A 7 1.08 -7.44 54.65
CA PRO A 7 2.06 -7.83 53.65
C PRO A 7 1.56 -7.52 52.22
N ILE A 8 2.52 -7.02 51.45
CA ILE A 8 2.44 -6.44 50.12
C ILE A 8 2.24 -7.53 49.06
N LEU A 9 1.23 -7.38 48.19
CA LEU A 9 1.03 -8.16 46.98
C LEU A 9 1.92 -7.61 45.84
N PRO A 10 2.60 -8.46 45.04
CA PRO A 10 3.22 -7.98 43.82
C PRO A 10 2.18 -7.81 42.70
N LYS A 11 2.36 -6.71 41.95
CA LYS A 11 1.67 -6.36 40.71
C LYS A 11 1.94 -7.42 39.62
N GLY A 12 0.91 -7.73 38.83
CA GLY A 12 1.04 -8.47 37.58
C GLY A 12 -0.07 -8.04 36.62
N ASP A 13 0.15 -6.92 35.92
CA ASP A 13 -0.56 -6.59 34.69
C ASP A 13 0.26 -7.18 33.54
N GLU A 14 -0.24 -8.24 32.90
CA GLU A 14 0.24 -8.70 31.60
C GLU A 14 -0.94 -8.79 30.64
N THR A 15 -1.00 -7.84 29.70
CA THR A 15 -1.82 -7.92 28.50
C THR A 15 -1.24 -9.00 27.59
N MET A 16 -1.89 -10.17 27.50
CA MET A 16 -1.49 -11.20 26.53
C MET A 16 -1.86 -10.76 25.11
N SER A 17 -0.84 -10.46 24.31
CA SER A 17 -0.92 -10.38 22.85
C SER A 17 -0.55 -11.74 22.28
N PHE A 18 -1.51 -12.45 21.68
CA PHE A 18 -1.22 -13.70 21.00
C PHE A 18 -0.74 -13.40 19.57
N CYS A 19 0.52 -13.74 19.32
CA CYS A 19 1.11 -13.85 17.99
C CYS A 19 1.39 -15.34 17.78
N VAL A 20 0.70 -16.00 16.84
CA VAL A 20 0.98 -17.39 16.52
C VAL A 20 2.24 -17.44 15.67
N PHE A 21 3.41 -17.62 16.30
CA PHE A 21 4.61 -18.14 15.65
C PHE A 21 5.41 -19.01 16.63
N SER A 22 5.71 -20.22 16.19
CA SER A 22 6.48 -21.24 16.89
C SER A 22 7.96 -20.85 16.99
N ARG A 23 8.49 -20.69 18.22
CA ARG A 23 9.71 -21.37 18.76
C ARG A 23 10.27 -20.69 20.01
N ARG A 24 10.73 -21.53 20.95
CA ARG A 24 11.53 -21.23 22.14
C ARG A 24 12.90 -20.65 21.76
N VAL A 25 13.42 -19.66 22.50
CA VAL A 25 14.77 -19.61 23.11
C VAL A 25 14.81 -18.51 24.19
N THR A 26 15.61 -18.78 25.22
CA THR A 26 15.82 -18.20 26.55
C THR A 26 16.60 -16.86 26.60
N HIS A 27 16.18 -15.96 27.52
CA HIS A 27 16.91 -15.03 28.40
C HIS A 27 18.25 -14.37 27.95
N CYS A 28 18.33 -13.03 28.00
CA CYS A 28 19.07 -12.27 29.03
C CYS A 28 18.91 -10.73 28.88
N ALA A 29 18.69 -10.05 30.01
CA ALA A 29 18.54 -8.59 30.15
C ALA A 29 19.87 -7.82 30.04
N THR A 30 19.84 -6.51 29.76
CA THR A 30 20.24 -5.43 30.70
C THR A 30 19.85 -4.04 30.13
N ILE A 31 19.45 -3.16 31.05
CA ILE A 31 18.93 -1.79 30.93
C ILE A 31 20.06 -0.75 30.80
N LEU A 32 19.83 0.34 30.05
CA LEU A 32 20.33 1.67 30.45
C LEU A 32 19.46 2.79 29.88
N ALA A 33 18.91 3.62 30.77
CA ALA A 33 18.16 4.83 30.50
C ALA A 33 19.08 6.06 30.64
N ILE A 34 18.95 7.06 29.76
CA ILE A 34 19.47 8.41 30.00
C ILE A 34 18.44 9.44 29.51
N VAL A 35 18.28 10.48 30.34
CA VAL A 35 17.25 11.51 30.41
C VAL A 35 17.55 12.72 29.51
N LEU A 36 16.45 13.36 29.13
CA LEU A 36 16.21 14.64 28.43
C LEU A 36 17.11 15.83 28.80
N ALA A 37 17.35 16.70 27.81
CA ALA A 37 17.48 18.14 28.02
C ALA A 37 16.79 18.90 26.88
N VAL A 38 15.87 19.80 27.27
CA VAL A 38 15.02 20.64 26.41
C VAL A 38 15.71 21.99 26.22
N GLY A 39 15.74 22.52 25.00
CA GLY A 39 16.20 23.87 24.68
C GLY A 39 15.18 24.58 23.78
N SER A 40 14.53 25.59 24.35
CA SER A 40 13.64 26.60 23.76
C SER A 40 14.42 27.67 22.99
N VAL A 41 13.85 28.27 21.91
CA VAL A 41 13.74 29.73 21.60
C VAL A 41 12.78 29.94 20.37
N PRO A 42 12.39 31.16 19.90
CA PRO A 42 11.07 31.76 20.12
C PRO A 42 10.27 32.15 18.86
N GLN A 43 9.10 32.74 19.11
CA GLN A 43 8.13 33.37 18.21
C GLN A 43 8.48 34.83 17.82
N SER A 44 8.24 35.19 16.55
CA SER A 44 7.90 36.54 16.04
C SER A 44 7.79 36.44 14.50
N ALA A 45 6.96 37.13 13.73
CA ALA A 45 5.88 38.09 13.94
C ALA A 45 5.03 38.08 12.64
N LEU A 46 3.75 38.40 12.78
CA LEU A 46 2.77 38.60 11.71
C LEU A 46 3.01 39.94 11.00
N ALA A 47 2.89 39.96 9.67
CA ALA A 47 2.53 41.16 8.92
C ALA A 47 1.63 40.76 7.73
N GLN A 48 0.37 41.20 7.80
CA GLN A 48 -0.62 41.10 6.74
C GLN A 48 -0.48 42.32 5.82
N VAL A 49 -0.54 42.11 4.51
CA VAL A 49 -0.78 43.17 3.51
C VAL A 49 -1.87 42.69 2.57
N ALA A 50 -2.97 43.44 2.53
CA ALA A 50 -4.08 43.30 1.61
C ALA A 50 -3.79 43.98 0.27
N PRO A 51 -4.35 43.52 -0.87
CA PRO A 51 -4.43 44.32 -2.07
C PRO A 51 -5.81 44.98 -2.23
N LYS A 52 -5.78 46.27 -2.57
CA LYS A 52 -6.93 47.07 -3.03
C LYS A 52 -7.24 46.78 -4.49
N THR A 53 -8.52 46.61 -4.74
CA THR A 53 -9.23 46.71 -6.03
C THR A 53 -9.05 48.07 -6.71
N LEU A 54 -8.99 48.13 -8.04
CA LEU A 54 -9.78 49.09 -8.83
C LEU A 54 -9.67 48.84 -10.35
N SER A 55 -10.85 48.62 -10.92
CA SER A 55 -11.26 48.69 -12.33
C SER A 55 -10.97 50.05 -12.98
N LYS A 56 -10.75 50.08 -14.31
CA LYS A 56 -11.66 50.78 -15.24
C LYS A 56 -11.34 50.55 -16.71
N ASP A 57 -12.42 50.38 -17.46
CA ASP A 57 -12.56 50.30 -18.91
C ASP A 57 -11.98 51.51 -19.66
N ARG A 58 -11.58 51.26 -20.92
CA ARG A 58 -11.86 52.20 -22.01
C ARG A 58 -11.83 51.50 -23.38
N SER A 59 -13.00 51.45 -24.00
CA SER A 59 -13.27 51.13 -25.40
C SER A 59 -13.11 52.36 -26.30
N SER A 60 -12.57 52.18 -27.52
CA SER A 60 -13.05 52.85 -28.75
C SER A 60 -12.32 52.34 -30.01
N GLU A 61 -13.14 51.89 -30.97
CA GLU A 61 -13.05 52.00 -32.45
C GLU A 61 -11.83 51.37 -33.17
N ALA A 62 -11.98 50.26 -33.92
CA ALA A 62 -12.70 50.02 -35.19
C ALA A 62 -11.86 50.37 -36.43
N ASP A 63 -11.37 49.33 -37.12
CA ASP A 63 -11.11 49.35 -38.56
C ASP A 63 -11.37 47.95 -39.14
N ALA A 64 -12.05 47.93 -40.28
CA ALA A 64 -12.66 46.76 -40.90
C ALA A 64 -11.73 46.06 -41.91
N ALA A 65 -11.73 44.73 -41.88
CA ALA A 65 -11.31 43.88 -43.01
C ALA A 65 -12.10 42.56 -43.00
N GLU A 66 -12.76 42.23 -44.10
CA GLU A 66 -13.53 41.00 -44.34
C GLU A 66 -12.62 39.79 -44.70
N PRO A 67 -13.15 38.57 -44.91
CA PRO A 67 -13.19 37.51 -43.93
C PRO A 67 -12.29 36.34 -44.36
N ASN A 68 -11.17 36.13 -43.67
CA ASN A 68 -10.47 34.86 -43.79
C ASN A 68 -11.23 33.84 -42.96
N THR A 69 -11.77 32.83 -43.63
CA THR A 69 -12.31 31.61 -43.02
C THR A 69 -11.13 30.84 -42.43
N GLU A 70 -10.61 31.31 -41.29
CA GLU A 70 -9.90 30.46 -40.36
C GLU A 70 -10.91 29.43 -39.89
N VAL A 71 -10.65 28.16 -40.24
CA VAL A 71 -11.29 27.05 -39.57
C VAL A 71 -10.83 27.14 -38.13
N ASP A 72 -11.64 27.78 -37.31
CA ASP A 72 -11.55 27.81 -35.86
C ASP A 72 -11.74 26.36 -35.39
N VAL A 73 -10.66 25.57 -35.44
CA VAL A 73 -10.62 24.27 -34.77
C VAL A 73 -10.64 24.62 -33.30
N PRO A 74 -11.70 24.30 -32.54
CA PRO A 74 -11.72 24.59 -31.13
C PRO A 74 -10.51 23.90 -30.51
N ALA A 75 -9.55 24.70 -30.03
CA ALA A 75 -8.34 24.24 -29.35
C ALA A 75 -8.66 23.78 -27.92
N ASP A 76 -9.74 23.02 -27.77
CA ASP A 76 -10.20 22.51 -26.49
C ASP A 76 -10.94 21.18 -26.70
N LEU A 77 -10.32 20.29 -27.50
CA LEU A 77 -10.60 18.87 -27.32
C LEU A 77 -10.14 18.52 -25.90
N PRO A 78 -11.01 18.00 -25.03
CA PRO A 78 -10.62 17.63 -23.68
C PRO A 78 -9.42 16.68 -23.77
N ALA A 79 -8.34 17.05 -23.09
CA ALA A 79 -7.15 16.21 -23.03
C ALA A 79 -7.56 14.80 -22.58
N GLU A 80 -7.22 13.79 -23.39
CA GLU A 80 -7.49 12.40 -23.06
C GLU A 80 -6.95 12.08 -21.66
N PRO A 81 -7.73 11.36 -20.82
CA PRO A 81 -7.31 11.07 -19.46
C PRO A 81 -6.02 10.27 -19.45
N VAL A 82 -5.08 10.65 -18.57
CA VAL A 82 -3.74 10.03 -18.44
C VAL A 82 -3.82 8.51 -18.25
N LEU A 83 -4.80 8.06 -17.46
CA LEU A 83 -5.13 6.65 -17.27
C LEU A 83 -6.58 6.41 -17.65
N GLN A 84 -6.82 5.37 -18.45
CA GLN A 84 -8.16 4.93 -18.80
C GLN A 84 -8.53 3.70 -17.99
N TYR A 85 -9.76 3.68 -17.47
CA TYR A 85 -10.32 2.57 -16.70
C TYR A 85 -11.37 1.85 -17.54
N VAL A 86 -11.00 0.69 -18.09
CA VAL A 86 -11.79 -0.02 -19.09
C VAL A 86 -12.22 -1.40 -18.61
N ALA A 87 -13.23 -1.96 -19.30
CA ALA A 87 -13.73 -3.32 -19.08
C ALA A 87 -14.00 -3.65 -17.60
N PRO A 88 -14.85 -2.88 -16.89
CA PRO A 88 -15.12 -3.13 -15.48
C PRO A 88 -15.70 -4.52 -15.24
N LYS A 89 -15.22 -5.19 -14.19
CA LYS A 89 -15.73 -6.49 -13.73
C LYS A 89 -16.18 -6.39 -12.28
N THR A 90 -17.41 -6.86 -12.04
CA THR A 90 -17.98 -6.93 -10.69
C THR A 90 -17.56 -8.22 -9.99
N ILE A 91 -17.12 -8.08 -8.75
CA ILE A 91 -16.67 -9.15 -7.85
C ILE A 91 -17.38 -8.97 -6.52
N GLU A 92 -17.85 -10.06 -5.92
CA GLU A 92 -18.31 -10.03 -4.54
C GLU A 92 -17.30 -10.68 -3.61
N MET A 93 -17.13 -10.12 -2.42
CA MET A 93 -16.28 -10.66 -1.37
C MET A 93 -17.01 -10.69 -0.03
N LEU A 94 -16.68 -11.67 0.79
CA LEU A 94 -17.02 -11.72 2.20
C LEU A 94 -15.78 -11.37 3.02
N ILE A 95 -15.89 -10.37 3.89
CA ILE A 95 -14.82 -9.91 4.77
C ILE A 95 -15.31 -9.94 6.21
N GLY A 96 -14.56 -10.50 7.14
CA GLY A 96 -15.03 -10.60 8.52
C GLY A 96 -14.13 -11.40 9.44
N VAL A 97 -14.71 -11.86 10.53
CA VAL A 97 -14.05 -12.71 11.52
C VAL A 97 -15.03 -13.73 12.09
N ARG A 98 -14.55 -14.94 12.31
CA ARG A 98 -15.20 -15.98 13.10
C ARG A 98 -14.33 -16.30 14.30
N ILE A 99 -14.92 -16.22 15.50
CA ILE A 99 -14.27 -16.45 16.78
C ILE A 99 -15.00 -17.58 17.49
N THR A 100 -14.28 -18.63 17.86
CA THR A 100 -14.81 -19.75 18.66
C THR A 100 -14.19 -19.72 20.04
N ALA A 101 -15.02 -19.58 21.07
CA ALA A 101 -14.62 -19.65 22.47
C ALA A 101 -14.92 -21.05 23.01
N PRO A 102 -13.94 -21.98 23.08
CA PRO A 102 -14.23 -23.38 23.33
C PRO A 102 -14.81 -23.66 24.72
N ASP A 103 -14.18 -23.14 25.79
CA ASP A 103 -14.52 -23.53 27.16
C ASP A 103 -14.43 -22.40 28.19
N GLY A 104 -14.29 -21.14 27.75
CA GLY A 104 -14.40 -20.02 28.66
C GLY A 104 -14.72 -18.68 27.99
N ASN A 105 -15.22 -17.77 28.83
CA ASN A 105 -15.72 -16.48 28.37
C ASN A 105 -14.58 -15.56 27.95
N MET A 106 -14.76 -14.87 26.83
CA MET A 106 -13.90 -13.77 26.41
C MET A 106 -14.60 -12.44 26.70
N TYR A 107 -13.86 -11.43 27.16
CA TYR A 107 -14.40 -10.11 27.48
C TYR A 107 -13.64 -9.01 26.79
N GLY A 108 -14.38 -8.04 26.26
CA GLY A 108 -13.85 -6.87 25.55
C GLY A 108 -12.95 -7.29 24.39
N THR A 109 -13.48 -8.12 23.49
CA THR A 109 -12.77 -8.64 22.32
C THR A 109 -12.84 -7.65 21.17
N LEU A 110 -11.69 -7.21 20.68
CA LEU A 110 -11.51 -6.40 19.49
C LEU A 110 -10.88 -7.27 18.40
N ALA A 111 -11.48 -7.29 17.22
CA ALA A 111 -10.88 -7.85 16.01
C ALA A 111 -10.78 -6.75 14.94
N THR A 112 -9.70 -6.73 14.16
CA THR A 112 -9.56 -5.81 13.04
C THR A 112 -8.97 -6.51 11.82
N THR A 113 -9.39 -6.08 10.63
CA THR A 113 -8.84 -6.52 9.33
C THR A 113 -8.81 -5.33 8.38
N VAL A 114 -7.93 -5.37 7.40
CA VAL A 114 -7.98 -4.50 6.22
C VAL A 114 -9.37 -4.55 5.56
N PHE A 115 -9.79 -3.45 4.95
CA PHE A 115 -11.03 -3.37 4.21
C PHE A 115 -10.83 -2.62 2.89
N PRO A 116 -11.34 -3.13 1.75
CA PRO A 116 -11.17 -2.50 0.45
C PRO A 116 -11.83 -1.13 0.41
N THR A 117 -11.20 -0.21 -0.31
CA THR A 117 -11.66 1.18 -0.46
C THR A 117 -11.84 1.56 -1.93
N PRO A 118 -12.60 2.63 -2.21
CA PRO A 118 -12.69 3.18 -3.56
C PRO A 118 -11.36 3.78 -4.03
N TRP A 119 -11.01 3.49 -5.28
CA TRP A 119 -9.89 4.04 -6.04
C TRP A 119 -10.39 4.37 -7.46
N PRO A 120 -9.67 5.17 -8.26
CA PRO A 120 -10.09 5.45 -9.64
C PRO A 120 -10.43 4.19 -10.47
N GLU A 121 -9.67 3.10 -10.30
CA GLU A 121 -9.90 1.82 -10.98
C GLU A 121 -10.87 0.88 -10.26
N GLN A 122 -11.34 1.23 -9.06
CA GLN A 122 -12.09 0.33 -8.18
C GLN A 122 -13.20 1.05 -7.41
N THR A 123 -14.46 0.60 -7.55
CA THR A 123 -15.55 1.01 -6.66
C THR A 123 -15.84 -0.06 -5.61
N VAL A 124 -16.37 0.34 -4.45
CA VAL A 124 -16.72 -0.57 -3.35
C VAL A 124 -18.10 -0.21 -2.81
N GLU A 125 -18.99 -1.19 -2.78
CA GLU A 125 -20.35 -1.10 -2.25
C GLU A 125 -20.50 -2.15 -1.13
N ILE A 126 -21.01 -1.74 0.05
CA ILE A 126 -21.38 -2.68 1.10
C ILE A 126 -22.79 -3.19 0.80
N VAL A 127 -22.90 -4.48 0.48
CA VAL A 127 -24.16 -5.13 0.12
C VAL A 127 -24.92 -5.58 1.37
N GLU A 128 -24.20 -6.19 2.31
CA GLU A 128 -24.79 -6.76 3.52
C GLU A 128 -23.79 -6.68 4.67
N THR A 129 -24.29 -6.44 5.88
CA THR A 129 -23.50 -6.52 7.11
C THR A 129 -24.23 -7.40 8.10
N ASN A 130 -23.62 -8.53 8.45
CA ASN A 130 -24.11 -9.47 9.44
C ASN A 130 -23.29 -9.32 10.73
N LEU A 131 -23.92 -8.79 11.77
CA LEU A 131 -23.32 -8.62 13.09
C LEU A 131 -24.16 -9.37 14.14
N PRO A 132 -23.52 -10.18 15.01
CA PRO A 132 -24.21 -10.80 16.13
C PRO A 132 -24.82 -9.74 17.06
N PRO A 133 -25.92 -10.07 17.78
CA PRO A 133 -26.50 -9.18 18.78
C PRO A 133 -25.46 -8.72 19.80
N THR A 134 -25.59 -7.48 20.28
CA THR A 134 -24.72 -6.85 21.31
C THR A 134 -23.27 -6.56 20.90
N THR A 135 -22.90 -6.85 19.65
CA THR A 135 -21.60 -6.49 19.08
C THR A 135 -21.66 -5.13 18.38
N GLN A 136 -20.50 -4.56 18.08
CA GLN A 136 -20.37 -3.30 17.36
C GLN A 136 -19.33 -3.45 16.26
N ALA A 137 -19.51 -2.69 15.18
CA ALA A 137 -18.47 -2.56 14.17
C ALA A 137 -18.36 -1.12 13.69
N GLN A 138 -17.15 -0.71 13.32
CA GLN A 138 -16.88 0.60 12.75
C GLN A 138 -15.70 0.52 11.78
N PHE A 139 -15.57 1.54 10.93
CA PHE A 139 -14.42 1.70 10.06
C PHE A 139 -13.46 2.73 10.65
N ARG A 140 -12.17 2.48 10.45
CA ARG A 140 -11.09 3.43 10.73
C ARG A 140 -10.39 3.75 9.43
N GLU A 141 -10.36 5.04 9.09
CA GLU A 141 -9.57 5.54 7.98
C GLU A 141 -8.09 5.59 8.36
N LEU A 142 -7.24 5.22 7.42
CA LEU A 142 -5.79 5.15 7.55
C LEU A 142 -5.12 5.93 6.41
N PRO A 143 -3.85 6.34 6.58
CA PRO A 143 -3.14 7.15 5.58
C PRO A 143 -3.20 6.54 4.18
N GLY A 144 -3.23 7.42 3.18
CA GLY A 144 -3.23 7.03 1.77
C GLY A 144 -4.58 6.60 1.22
N GLY A 145 -5.68 6.71 1.98
CA GLY A 145 -7.03 6.28 1.54
C GLY A 145 -7.35 4.83 1.89
N ASN A 146 -6.60 4.23 2.81
CA ASN A 146 -6.81 2.87 3.26
C ASN A 146 -7.81 2.82 4.41
N ARG A 147 -8.47 1.68 4.59
CA ARG A 147 -9.46 1.50 5.64
C ARG A 147 -9.25 0.19 6.37
N GLN A 148 -9.55 0.23 7.66
CA GLN A 148 -9.56 -0.93 8.54
C GLN A 148 -10.97 -1.12 9.08
N TRP A 149 -11.50 -2.33 9.00
CA TRP A 149 -12.74 -2.70 9.67
C TRP A 149 -12.43 -3.16 11.08
N MET A 150 -13.19 -2.65 12.05
CA MET A 150 -13.05 -2.97 13.47
C MET A 150 -14.34 -3.61 13.97
N PHE A 151 -14.23 -4.79 14.56
CA PHE A 151 -15.30 -5.51 15.22
C PHE A 151 -15.05 -5.58 16.72
N PHE A 152 -16.06 -5.29 17.53
CA PHE A 152 -15.99 -5.35 18.98
C PHE A 152 -17.13 -6.19 19.57
N ALA A 153 -16.76 -7.16 20.41
CA ALA A 153 -17.68 -7.96 21.20
C ALA A 153 -17.42 -7.73 22.70
N PRO A 154 -18.37 -7.15 23.46
CA PRO A 154 -18.22 -6.94 24.90
C PRO A 154 -18.02 -8.26 25.67
N THR A 155 -18.73 -9.31 25.25
CA THR A 155 -18.62 -10.66 25.81
C THR A 155 -18.79 -11.70 24.71
N ILE A 156 -18.02 -12.77 24.77
CA ILE A 156 -18.21 -14.00 23.98
C ILE A 156 -18.31 -15.15 24.99
N PRO A 157 -19.50 -15.76 25.17
CA PRO A 157 -19.67 -16.84 26.14
C PRO A 157 -18.86 -18.10 25.80
N ALA A 158 -18.55 -18.89 26.83
CA ALA A 158 -17.99 -20.22 26.66
C ALA A 158 -18.88 -21.10 25.77
N GLY A 159 -18.27 -21.84 24.86
CA GLY A 159 -18.94 -22.68 23.86
C GLY A 159 -19.54 -21.91 22.67
N ALA A 160 -19.47 -20.57 22.65
CA ALA A 160 -20.05 -19.78 21.57
C ALA A 160 -19.15 -19.71 20.33
N VAL A 161 -19.79 -19.66 19.17
CA VAL A 161 -19.19 -19.24 17.90
C VAL A 161 -19.80 -17.91 17.51
N VAL A 162 -18.96 -16.90 17.38
CA VAL A 162 -19.32 -15.54 16.99
C VAL A 162 -18.76 -15.28 15.61
N GLU A 163 -19.64 -14.99 14.64
CA GLU A 163 -19.26 -14.64 13.28
C GLU A 163 -19.82 -13.27 12.93
N ALA A 164 -18.95 -12.38 12.47
CA ALA A 164 -19.30 -11.05 12.00
C ALA A 164 -18.70 -10.84 10.61
N THR A 165 -19.54 -10.53 9.63
CA THR A 165 -19.14 -10.47 8.22
C THR A 165 -19.80 -9.32 7.49
N VAL A 166 -19.07 -8.76 6.53
CA VAL A 166 -19.53 -7.75 5.60
C VAL A 166 -19.39 -8.30 4.19
N ARG A 167 -20.50 -8.41 3.47
CA ARG A 167 -20.49 -8.71 2.03
C ARG A 167 -20.31 -7.41 1.27
N VAL A 168 -19.28 -7.37 0.43
CA VAL A 168 -18.96 -6.22 -0.42
C VAL A 168 -19.05 -6.60 -1.88
N ARG A 169 -19.51 -5.66 -2.70
CA ARG A 169 -19.42 -5.70 -4.15
C ARG A 169 -18.38 -4.70 -4.60
N ILE A 170 -17.45 -5.17 -5.42
CA ILE A 170 -16.32 -4.41 -5.92
C ILE A 170 -16.41 -4.41 -7.44
N SER A 171 -16.41 -3.24 -8.07
CA SER A 171 -16.20 -3.13 -9.52
C SER A 171 -14.75 -2.78 -9.76
N LYS A 172 -13.99 -3.65 -10.44
CA LYS A 172 -12.58 -3.45 -10.76
C LYS A 172 -12.39 -3.31 -12.26
N SER A 173 -11.73 -2.26 -12.71
CA SER A 173 -11.40 -1.99 -14.12
C SER A 173 -9.94 -2.31 -14.42
N HIS A 174 -9.66 -2.63 -15.68
CA HIS A 174 -8.29 -2.61 -16.21
C HIS A 174 -7.79 -1.18 -16.31
N ILE A 175 -6.48 -1.00 -16.10
CA ILE A 175 -5.80 0.27 -16.28
C ILE A 175 -5.05 0.24 -17.60
N VAL A 176 -5.42 1.11 -18.53
CA VAL A 176 -4.64 1.38 -19.75
C VAL A 176 -3.79 2.61 -19.47
N GLY A 177 -2.49 2.46 -19.70
CA GLY A 177 -1.49 3.51 -19.50
C GLY A 177 -1.48 4.55 -20.63
N PRO A 178 -0.76 5.66 -20.44
CA PRO A 178 -0.65 6.71 -21.44
C PRO A 178 0.22 6.27 -22.63
N GLU A 179 -0.15 6.70 -23.85
CA GLU A 179 0.67 6.50 -25.04
C GLU A 179 1.88 7.45 -25.08
N ASP A 180 1.66 8.73 -24.76
CA ASP A 180 2.74 9.72 -24.62
C ASP A 180 3.24 9.81 -23.17
N THR A 181 4.49 9.37 -22.99
CA THR A 181 5.18 9.33 -21.69
C THR A 181 6.23 10.42 -21.52
N LEU A 182 6.50 11.23 -22.56
CA LEU A 182 7.55 12.27 -22.53
C LEU A 182 7.22 13.41 -21.57
N ARG A 183 5.91 13.66 -21.40
CA ARG A 183 5.33 14.69 -20.54
C ARG A 183 5.51 14.44 -19.04
N PHE A 184 5.73 13.20 -18.61
CA PHE A 184 5.79 12.88 -17.19
C PHE A 184 7.17 13.17 -16.60
N LYS A 185 7.18 13.81 -15.43
CA LYS A 185 8.37 14.20 -14.69
C LYS A 185 8.32 13.74 -13.25
N ILE A 186 9.50 13.49 -12.66
CA ILE A 186 9.63 13.25 -11.24
C ILE A 186 9.32 14.57 -10.51
N PRO A 187 8.40 14.56 -9.53
CA PRO A 187 8.03 15.77 -8.80
C PRO A 187 9.24 16.41 -8.11
N LYS A 188 9.48 17.70 -8.39
CA LYS A 188 10.57 18.46 -7.75
C LYS A 188 10.27 18.81 -6.29
N ARG A 189 8.99 18.90 -5.93
CA ARG A 189 8.50 19.22 -4.59
C ARG A 189 7.39 18.26 -4.21
N LEU A 190 7.55 17.59 -3.07
CA LEU A 190 6.57 16.62 -2.60
C LEU A 190 5.62 17.26 -1.60
N SER A 191 4.32 17.03 -1.81
CA SER A 191 3.30 17.28 -0.79
C SER A 191 3.58 16.44 0.46
N ARG A 192 3.01 16.84 1.59
CA ARG A 192 3.16 16.09 2.86
C ARG A 192 2.69 14.64 2.71
N ASP A 193 1.62 14.41 1.96
CA ASP A 193 1.03 13.08 1.77
C ASP A 193 1.88 12.18 0.88
N LEU A 194 2.69 12.74 -0.02
CA LEU A 194 3.62 11.97 -0.85
C LEU A 194 4.91 11.59 -0.10
N GLN A 195 5.32 12.37 0.91
CA GLN A 195 6.55 12.11 1.66
C GLN A 195 6.55 10.74 2.36
N GLN A 196 5.38 10.22 2.73
CA GLN A 196 5.28 8.88 3.33
C GLN A 196 5.73 7.77 2.38
N PHE A 197 5.65 7.99 1.07
CA PHE A 197 6.02 7.04 0.01
C PHE A 197 7.48 7.19 -0.46
N MET A 198 8.29 7.92 0.31
CA MET A 198 9.72 8.13 0.04
C MET A 198 10.64 7.44 1.04
N SER A 199 10.12 7.13 2.23
CA SER A 199 10.92 6.63 3.34
C SER A 199 11.09 5.11 3.29
N ASN A 200 12.06 4.60 4.06
CA ASN A 200 12.12 3.17 4.35
C ASN A 200 10.81 2.71 5.04
N SER A 201 10.47 1.46 4.81
CA SER A 201 9.35 0.77 5.46
C SER A 201 9.74 -0.70 5.72
N PRO A 202 8.94 -1.48 6.48
CA PRO A 202 9.28 -2.87 6.77
C PRO A 202 9.57 -3.64 5.48
N TYR A 203 10.74 -4.30 5.44
CA TYR A 203 11.28 -5.03 4.28
C TYR A 203 11.67 -4.17 3.06
N ILE A 204 11.60 -2.83 3.14
CA ILE A 204 11.93 -1.91 2.03
C ILE A 204 12.98 -0.89 2.49
N GLU A 205 14.25 -1.17 2.20
CA GLU A 205 15.35 -0.34 2.65
C GLU A 205 15.93 0.54 1.53
N ALA A 206 15.16 1.55 1.10
CA ALA A 206 15.54 2.52 0.07
C ALA A 206 16.90 3.22 0.33
N ASN A 207 17.26 3.43 1.61
CA ASN A 207 18.53 4.04 1.98
C ASN A 207 19.74 3.08 1.99
N ALA A 208 19.58 1.82 1.59
CA ALA A 208 20.68 0.86 1.51
C ALA A 208 21.76 1.28 0.49
N GLY A 209 23.02 0.92 0.76
CA GLY A 209 24.14 1.30 -0.11
C GLY A 209 24.05 0.63 -1.49
N GLU A 210 23.62 -0.62 -1.51
CA GLU A 210 23.42 -1.48 -2.66
C GLU A 210 22.31 -0.92 -3.58
N VAL A 211 21.19 -0.51 -2.99
CA VAL A 211 20.07 0.15 -3.71
C VAL A 211 20.56 1.44 -4.38
N ARG A 212 21.26 2.30 -3.64
CA ARG A 212 21.82 3.55 -4.21
C ARG A 212 22.87 3.30 -5.30
N LYS A 213 23.63 2.21 -5.21
CA LYS A 213 24.61 1.84 -6.25
C LYS A 213 23.92 1.51 -7.57
N ILE A 214 22.80 0.78 -7.52
CA ILE A 214 21.99 0.44 -8.70
C ILE A 214 21.42 1.72 -9.31
N VAL A 215 20.80 2.58 -8.49
CA VAL A 215 20.25 3.86 -8.98
C VAL A 215 21.32 4.72 -9.66
N ARG A 216 22.53 4.81 -9.09
CA ARG A 216 23.65 5.55 -9.73
C ARG A 216 24.07 4.95 -11.07
N ALA A 217 24.02 3.62 -11.22
CA ALA A 217 24.33 2.96 -12.48
C ALA A 217 23.27 3.28 -13.55
N VAL A 218 21.99 3.31 -13.17
CA VAL A 218 20.91 3.74 -14.06
C VAL A 218 21.05 5.21 -14.42
N ASP A 219 21.31 6.10 -13.45
CA ASP A 219 21.55 7.52 -13.71
C ASP A 219 22.73 7.75 -14.67
N ALA A 220 23.80 6.96 -14.55
CA ALA A 220 24.96 7.04 -15.44
C ALA A 220 24.69 6.58 -16.88
N SER A 221 23.56 5.89 -17.12
CA SER A 221 23.11 5.57 -18.50
C SER A 221 22.42 6.74 -19.20
N GLU A 222 22.30 7.88 -18.51
CA GLU A 222 21.67 9.12 -19.00
C GLU A 222 20.27 8.87 -19.59
N PRO A 223 19.28 8.45 -18.77
CA PRO A 223 17.95 8.13 -19.25
C PRO A 223 17.32 9.35 -19.94
N LEU A 224 16.76 9.14 -21.14
CA LEU A 224 16.20 10.22 -21.96
C LEU A 224 15.04 10.96 -21.27
N THR A 225 14.27 10.25 -20.44
CA THR A 225 13.13 10.80 -19.69
C THR A 225 13.05 10.21 -18.29
N ASP A 226 12.30 10.89 -17.42
CA ASP A 226 11.97 10.41 -16.08
C ASP A 226 11.16 9.10 -16.11
N TRP A 227 10.23 8.96 -17.07
CA TRP A 227 9.56 7.69 -17.34
C TRP A 227 10.55 6.59 -17.68
N LYS A 228 11.48 6.85 -18.61
CA LYS A 228 12.47 5.86 -19.03
C LYS A 228 13.42 5.46 -17.89
N LYS A 229 13.76 6.42 -17.02
CA LYS A 229 14.52 6.14 -15.80
C LYS A 229 13.81 5.14 -14.89
N VAL A 230 12.51 5.34 -14.62
CA VAL A 230 11.72 4.40 -13.81
C VAL A 230 11.60 3.04 -14.50
N GLU A 231 11.40 3.04 -15.82
CA GLU A 231 11.36 1.81 -16.62
C GLU A 231 12.68 1.02 -16.53
N GLN A 232 13.83 1.69 -16.58
CA GLN A 232 15.13 1.01 -16.42
C GLN A 232 15.32 0.44 -15.01
N LEU A 233 14.79 1.08 -13.96
CA LEU A 233 14.79 0.50 -12.60
C LEU A 233 13.88 -0.73 -12.52
N TYR A 234 12.74 -0.68 -13.21
CA TYR A 234 11.81 -1.80 -13.35
C TYR A 234 12.47 -2.99 -14.08
N ASP A 235 13.09 -2.73 -15.23
CA ASP A 235 13.82 -3.72 -16.02
C ASP A 235 14.96 -4.33 -15.20
N TRP A 236 15.72 -3.51 -14.49
CA TRP A 236 16.82 -3.99 -13.64
C TRP A 236 16.35 -5.03 -12.62
N VAL A 237 15.20 -4.82 -11.94
CA VAL A 237 14.69 -5.79 -10.96
C VAL A 237 14.35 -7.10 -11.64
N ARG A 238 13.67 -7.04 -12.79
CA ARG A 238 13.25 -8.24 -13.54
C ARG A 238 14.46 -9.04 -14.04
N ASP A 239 15.50 -8.36 -14.47
CA ASP A 239 16.70 -8.99 -15.02
C ASP A 239 17.62 -9.56 -13.93
N ASN A 240 17.52 -9.07 -12.69
CA ASN A 240 18.47 -9.39 -11.61
C ASN A 240 17.87 -10.17 -10.44
N ILE A 241 16.55 -10.31 -10.34
CA ILE A 241 15.88 -11.07 -9.29
C ILE A 241 15.00 -12.13 -9.93
N THR A 242 15.41 -13.39 -9.79
CA THR A 242 14.64 -14.53 -10.27
C THR A 242 13.45 -14.79 -9.36
N TYR A 243 12.26 -14.96 -9.93
CA TYR A 243 11.07 -15.29 -9.16
C TYR A 243 11.25 -16.65 -8.47
N GLN A 244 11.15 -16.66 -7.15
CA GLN A 244 11.19 -17.88 -6.35
C GLN A 244 10.31 -17.70 -5.11
N ARG A 245 9.30 -18.55 -4.96
CA ARG A 245 8.49 -18.59 -3.74
C ARG A 245 9.33 -19.03 -2.55
N GLY A 246 9.19 -18.32 -1.44
CA GLY A 246 9.91 -18.62 -0.21
C GLY A 246 9.38 -17.80 0.97
N ASP A 247 10.14 -17.82 2.06
CA ASP A 247 9.88 -16.93 3.19
C ASP A 247 10.18 -15.48 2.79
N LEU A 248 9.37 -14.54 3.30
CA LEU A 248 9.51 -13.11 3.07
C LEU A 248 10.92 -12.62 3.43
N LYS A 249 11.53 -11.88 2.52
CA LYS A 249 12.89 -11.32 2.65
C LYS A 249 12.88 -9.80 2.66
N THR A 250 13.92 -9.22 3.24
CA THR A 250 14.24 -7.80 3.07
C THR A 250 14.80 -7.53 1.67
N VAL A 251 14.78 -6.26 1.21
CA VAL A 251 15.39 -5.88 -0.07
C VAL A 251 16.88 -6.23 -0.10
N ARG A 252 17.59 -6.09 1.02
CA ARG A 252 19.01 -6.48 1.09
C ARG A 252 19.23 -7.97 0.88
N GLU A 253 18.38 -8.80 1.47
CA GLU A 253 18.44 -10.25 1.30
C GLU A 253 18.07 -10.65 -0.13
N ALA A 254 17.01 -10.06 -0.70
CA ALA A 254 16.64 -10.30 -2.10
C ALA A 254 17.75 -9.90 -3.08
N LEU A 255 18.40 -8.76 -2.88
CA LEU A 255 19.53 -8.31 -3.70
C LEU A 255 20.78 -9.20 -3.56
N ARG A 256 21.03 -9.73 -2.36
CA ARG A 256 22.14 -10.65 -2.09
C ARG A 256 21.88 -12.01 -2.74
N ASP A 257 20.68 -12.55 -2.55
CA ASP A 257 20.30 -13.89 -2.98
C ASP A 257 19.89 -13.93 -4.46
N LYS A 258 19.60 -12.77 -5.06
CA LYS A 258 19.07 -12.62 -6.43
C LYS A 258 17.78 -13.40 -6.69
N THR A 259 17.02 -13.65 -5.63
CA THR A 259 15.80 -14.45 -5.64
C THR A 259 14.78 -13.89 -4.67
N GLY A 260 13.51 -13.97 -5.05
CA GLY A 260 12.38 -13.59 -4.21
C GLY A 260 11.06 -13.72 -4.97
N ASP A 261 9.94 -13.61 -4.28
CA ASP A 261 8.63 -13.69 -4.90
C ASP A 261 8.09 -12.30 -5.27
N CYS A 262 6.76 -12.19 -5.46
CA CYS A 262 6.15 -10.93 -5.83
C CYS A 262 6.35 -9.84 -4.77
N GLU A 263 6.49 -10.20 -3.49
CA GLU A 263 6.75 -9.26 -2.40
C GLU A 263 8.15 -8.66 -2.49
N GLU A 264 9.20 -9.48 -2.65
CA GLU A 264 10.58 -9.01 -2.74
C GLU A 264 10.83 -8.20 -4.01
N MET A 265 10.30 -8.66 -5.15
CA MET A 265 10.45 -7.94 -6.42
C MET A 265 9.75 -6.57 -6.37
N THR A 266 8.53 -6.54 -5.83
CA THR A 266 7.78 -5.28 -5.58
C THR A 266 8.55 -4.37 -4.64
N SER A 267 9.04 -4.90 -3.51
CA SER A 267 9.81 -4.14 -2.52
C SER A 267 11.11 -3.58 -3.07
N THR A 268 11.82 -4.35 -3.89
CA THR A 268 13.09 -3.91 -4.48
C THR A 268 12.84 -2.80 -5.47
N PHE A 269 11.82 -2.92 -6.33
CA PHE A 269 11.44 -1.84 -7.22
C PHE A 269 11.04 -0.57 -6.47
N VAL A 270 10.20 -0.68 -5.43
CA VAL A 270 9.81 0.46 -4.59
C VAL A 270 11.05 1.10 -3.93
N ALA A 271 11.98 0.30 -3.41
CA ALA A 271 13.22 0.81 -2.81
C ALA A 271 14.08 1.57 -3.82
N LEU A 272 14.22 1.05 -5.03
CA LEU A 272 14.96 1.69 -6.13
C LEU A 272 14.30 3.02 -6.55
N CYS A 273 12.99 3.03 -6.76
CA CYS A 273 12.23 4.25 -7.07
C CYS A 273 12.43 5.32 -5.99
N ARG A 274 12.27 4.97 -4.71
CA ARG A 274 12.46 5.91 -3.59
C ARG A 274 13.89 6.46 -3.53
N ALA A 275 14.89 5.60 -3.72
CA ALA A 275 16.29 6.01 -3.79
C ALA A 275 16.58 6.91 -5.00
N ALA A 276 15.86 6.73 -6.10
CA ALA A 276 15.87 7.56 -7.29
C ALA A 276 15.02 8.84 -7.17
N ARG A 277 14.45 9.12 -5.99
CA ARG A 277 13.56 10.24 -5.66
C ARG A 277 12.18 10.19 -6.32
N VAL A 278 11.72 9.01 -6.68
CA VAL A 278 10.37 8.75 -7.22
C VAL A 278 9.49 8.22 -6.08
N PRO A 279 8.37 8.87 -5.74
CA PRO A 279 7.43 8.29 -4.78
C PRO A 279 6.89 6.98 -5.33
N ALA A 280 6.96 5.93 -4.53
CA ALA A 280 6.50 4.60 -4.91
C ALA A 280 5.88 3.88 -3.74
N ARG A 281 4.90 3.00 -4.01
CA ARG A 281 4.16 2.27 -2.97
C ARG A 281 3.80 0.86 -3.43
N CYS A 282 3.59 -0.04 -2.48
CA CYS A 282 3.02 -1.35 -2.76
C CYS A 282 1.49 -1.25 -2.90
N VAL A 283 0.90 -2.07 -3.76
CA VAL A 283 -0.54 -2.33 -3.84
C VAL A 283 -0.76 -3.79 -3.49
N TRP A 284 -1.59 -4.03 -2.48
CA TRP A 284 -1.89 -5.36 -1.99
C TRP A 284 -3.26 -5.82 -2.47
N VAL A 285 -3.26 -7.00 -3.10
CA VAL A 285 -4.44 -7.71 -3.59
C VAL A 285 -4.40 -9.15 -3.03
N PRO A 286 -5.49 -9.94 -3.14
CA PRO A 286 -5.46 -11.33 -2.69
C PRO A 286 -4.31 -12.14 -3.29
N ASN A 287 -3.46 -12.70 -2.44
CA ASN A 287 -2.31 -13.56 -2.78
C ASN A 287 -1.25 -12.95 -3.72
N HIS A 288 -1.24 -11.62 -3.87
CA HIS A 288 -0.28 -10.94 -4.74
C HIS A 288 -0.07 -9.48 -4.31
N CYS A 289 1.05 -8.89 -4.73
CA CYS A 289 1.24 -7.46 -4.67
C CYS A 289 2.01 -6.96 -5.88
N TYR A 290 1.77 -5.70 -6.22
CA TYR A 290 2.48 -5.02 -7.29
C TYR A 290 2.78 -3.57 -6.88
N PRO A 291 3.80 -2.93 -7.44
CA PRO A 291 4.10 -1.54 -7.13
C PRO A 291 3.35 -0.54 -8.01
N GLU A 292 3.15 0.66 -7.45
CA GLU A 292 2.85 1.88 -8.18
C GLU A 292 3.99 2.90 -7.98
N PHE A 293 4.26 3.70 -9.00
CA PHE A 293 5.16 4.85 -8.95
C PHE A 293 4.42 6.13 -9.33
N TYR A 294 4.86 7.27 -8.80
CA TYR A 294 4.20 8.56 -9.00
C TYR A 294 5.05 9.49 -9.87
N LEU A 295 4.43 10.11 -10.87
CA LEU A 295 5.00 11.19 -11.67
C LEU A 295 3.97 12.32 -11.82
N GLU A 296 4.45 13.52 -12.15
CA GLU A 296 3.61 14.67 -12.49
C GLU A 296 3.60 14.88 -14.01
N ASP A 297 2.46 15.29 -14.56
CA ASP A 297 2.38 15.76 -15.95
C ASP A 297 2.86 17.21 -16.11
N GLU A 298 2.71 17.77 -17.31
CA GLU A 298 3.11 19.15 -17.63
C GLU A 298 2.31 20.21 -16.86
N GLN A 299 1.11 19.86 -16.41
CA GLN A 299 0.25 20.71 -15.60
C GLN A 299 0.62 20.65 -14.11
N GLY A 300 1.52 19.75 -13.72
CA GLY A 300 1.89 19.48 -12.34
C GLY A 300 0.86 18.61 -11.61
N GLU A 301 -0.04 17.97 -12.33
CA GLU A 301 -0.99 17.01 -11.77
C GLU A 301 -0.32 15.64 -11.62
N GLY A 302 -0.58 15.02 -10.47
CA GLY A 302 0.07 13.81 -10.03
C GLY A 302 -0.66 12.52 -10.40
N HIS A 303 0.08 11.57 -10.98
CA HIS A 303 -0.48 10.31 -11.45
C HIS A 303 0.28 9.12 -10.87
N TRP A 304 -0.46 8.12 -10.38
CA TRP A 304 0.09 6.85 -9.91
C TRP A 304 0.00 5.79 -11.02
N PHE A 305 1.15 5.31 -11.46
CA PHE A 305 1.28 4.33 -12.52
C PHE A 305 1.58 2.95 -11.93
N PRO A 306 0.75 1.92 -12.19
CA PRO A 306 1.02 0.56 -11.75
C PRO A 306 2.07 -0.10 -12.64
N CYS A 307 2.77 -1.10 -12.11
CA CYS A 307 3.54 -2.02 -12.93
C CYS A 307 3.59 -3.42 -12.30
N GLN A 308 3.63 -4.45 -13.13
CA GLN A 308 3.72 -5.84 -12.72
C GLN A 308 5.18 -6.28 -12.79
N VAL A 309 5.87 -6.33 -11.66
CA VAL A 309 7.32 -6.63 -11.62
C VAL A 309 7.59 -8.14 -11.70
N ALA A 310 6.76 -8.97 -11.08
CA ALA A 310 6.86 -10.44 -11.15
C ALA A 310 5.92 -11.01 -12.23
N GLY A 311 6.35 -11.99 -13.04
CA GLY A 311 5.53 -12.56 -14.13
C GLY A 311 5.47 -11.68 -15.39
N THR A 312 4.34 -11.67 -16.10
CA THR A 312 4.18 -10.98 -17.39
C THR A 312 4.45 -9.47 -17.29
N ARG A 313 5.28 -8.94 -18.20
CA ARG A 313 5.61 -7.51 -18.26
C ARG A 313 4.33 -6.67 -18.43
N ASN A 314 4.08 -5.77 -17.49
CA ASN A 314 3.14 -4.65 -17.64
C ASN A 314 3.75 -3.44 -16.91
N PHE A 315 3.90 -2.31 -17.59
CA PHE A 315 4.51 -1.10 -17.03
C PHE A 315 3.69 0.12 -17.42
N GLY A 316 3.17 0.84 -16.43
CA GLY A 316 2.21 1.93 -16.64
C GLY A 316 0.76 1.47 -16.84
N SER A 317 0.51 0.16 -16.84
CA SER A 317 -0.79 -0.47 -17.07
C SER A 317 -1.02 -1.64 -16.11
N MET A 318 -2.28 -2.05 -15.95
CA MET A 318 -2.64 -3.19 -15.11
C MET A 318 -3.89 -3.91 -15.64
N PRO A 319 -3.75 -5.05 -16.32
CA PRO A 319 -4.85 -5.86 -16.83
C PRO A 319 -5.33 -6.90 -15.81
N ASP A 320 -5.51 -6.50 -14.53
CA ASP A 320 -5.90 -7.39 -13.44
C ASP A 320 -7.23 -6.93 -12.80
N TYR A 321 -8.07 -7.93 -12.47
CA TYR A 321 -9.34 -7.80 -11.80
C TYR A 321 -9.28 -8.09 -10.29
N LEU A 322 -8.13 -8.50 -9.75
CA LEU A 322 -8.00 -8.76 -8.32
C LEU A 322 -8.32 -7.50 -7.51
N PRO A 323 -9.17 -7.63 -6.47
CA PRO A 323 -9.61 -6.50 -5.68
C PRO A 323 -8.47 -5.93 -4.85
N ILE A 324 -8.35 -4.61 -4.86
CA ILE A 324 -7.37 -3.87 -4.07
C ILE A 324 -7.84 -3.80 -2.62
N LEU A 325 -7.06 -4.41 -1.74
CA LEU A 325 -7.28 -4.37 -0.30
C LEU A 325 -6.63 -3.13 0.31
N GLN A 326 -5.46 -2.73 -0.21
CA GLN A 326 -4.65 -1.67 0.36
C GLN A 326 -3.68 -1.08 -0.67
N LYS A 327 -3.39 0.22 -0.58
CA LYS A 327 -2.26 0.88 -1.26
C LYS A 327 -1.34 1.58 -0.26
N GLY A 328 -0.06 1.23 -0.28
CA GLY A 328 0.94 1.66 0.69
C GLY A 328 1.64 0.47 1.36
N ASP A 329 2.75 0.76 2.03
CA ASP A 329 3.60 -0.25 2.67
C ASP A 329 4.15 0.22 4.03
N ARG A 330 3.54 1.26 4.62
CA ARG A 330 4.03 1.88 5.86
C ARG A 330 2.86 2.36 6.73
N PHE A 331 2.39 1.49 7.63
CA PHE A 331 1.23 1.75 8.47
C PHE A 331 1.60 1.75 9.93
N LYS A 332 1.21 2.82 10.62
CA LYS A 332 1.24 2.87 12.09
C LYS A 332 -0.19 2.69 12.58
N VAL A 333 -0.44 1.58 13.27
CA VAL A 333 -1.75 1.25 13.84
C VAL A 333 -1.69 1.25 15.38
N PRO A 334 -2.80 1.59 16.07
CA PRO A 334 -2.88 1.53 17.54
C PRO A 334 -2.61 0.14 18.12
N GLU A 335 -2.91 -0.91 17.38
CA GLU A 335 -2.85 -2.30 17.84
C GLU A 335 -1.41 -2.83 17.96
N LYS A 336 -0.44 -2.18 17.31
CA LYS A 336 0.97 -2.61 17.28
C LYS A 336 1.95 -1.43 17.49
N PRO A 337 2.98 -1.60 18.34
CA PRO A 337 4.01 -0.57 18.50
C PRO A 337 4.90 -0.44 17.26
N GLU A 338 5.08 -1.49 16.47
CA GLU A 338 5.85 -1.47 15.24
C GLU A 338 5.06 -0.85 14.07
N VAL A 339 5.79 -0.35 13.08
CA VAL A 339 5.23 0.00 11.77
C VAL A 339 5.04 -1.30 10.98
N GLN A 340 3.92 -1.42 10.27
CA GLN A 340 3.58 -2.60 9.49
C GLN A 340 3.63 -2.31 7.98
N ARG A 341 3.95 -3.34 7.19
CA ARG A 341 3.87 -3.32 5.71
C ARG A 341 2.41 -3.34 5.26
N TYR A 342 1.65 -4.29 5.77
CA TYR A 342 0.21 -4.42 5.55
C TYR A 342 -0.54 -4.20 6.86
N ILE A 343 -1.76 -3.70 6.75
CA ILE A 343 -2.72 -3.65 7.86
C ILE A 343 -3.04 -5.09 8.22
N ALA A 344 -2.32 -5.61 9.22
CA ALA A 344 -2.42 -6.99 9.61
C ALA A 344 -3.76 -7.26 10.29
N ASP A 345 -4.21 -8.51 10.15
CA ASP A 345 -5.29 -9.01 11.00
C ASP A 345 -4.85 -9.00 12.46
N PHE A 346 -5.75 -8.59 13.33
CA PHE A 346 -5.46 -8.45 14.73
C PHE A 346 -6.65 -8.84 15.57
N LEU A 347 -6.40 -9.61 16.63
CA LEU A 347 -7.37 -9.88 17.67
C LEU A 347 -6.75 -9.66 19.04
N SER A 348 -7.51 -9.01 19.93
CA SER A 348 -7.20 -8.94 21.35
C SER A 348 -8.47 -9.06 22.18
N SER A 349 -8.32 -9.62 23.39
CA SER A 349 -9.39 -9.63 24.39
C SER A 349 -8.79 -9.15 25.70
N LYS A 350 -9.54 -8.30 26.43
CA LYS A 350 -9.10 -7.83 27.76
C LYS A 350 -8.96 -8.97 28.76
N LYS A 351 -9.79 -10.00 28.60
CA LYS A 351 -9.75 -11.20 29.44
C LYS A 351 -10.26 -12.39 28.66
N VAL A 352 -9.54 -13.50 28.77
CA VAL A 352 -9.94 -14.82 28.26
C VAL A 352 -9.95 -15.76 29.46
N LEU A 353 -11.10 -16.36 29.73
CA LEU A 353 -11.24 -17.47 30.67
C LEU A 353 -11.28 -18.78 29.88
N GLY A 354 -10.97 -19.90 30.53
CA GLY A 354 -10.97 -21.22 29.89
C GLY A 354 -9.60 -21.90 29.98
N LYS A 355 -9.55 -23.17 29.60
CA LYS A 355 -8.29 -23.93 29.52
C LYS A 355 -7.77 -24.02 28.09
N ASN A 356 -8.67 -23.86 27.11
CA ASN A 356 -8.35 -23.98 25.70
C ASN A 356 -8.33 -22.60 25.04
N ASP A 357 -7.36 -22.39 24.15
CA ASP A 357 -7.22 -21.13 23.44
C ASP A 357 -8.40 -20.90 22.47
N PRO A 358 -8.92 -19.67 22.35
CA PRO A 358 -9.91 -19.33 21.35
C PRO A 358 -9.39 -19.59 19.93
N GLN A 359 -10.27 -20.05 19.05
CA GLN A 359 -9.95 -20.22 17.63
C GLN A 359 -10.46 -18.99 16.86
N VAL A 360 -9.65 -18.46 15.96
CA VAL A 360 -9.96 -17.24 15.21
C VAL A 360 -9.68 -17.49 13.74
N GLU A 361 -10.66 -17.18 12.91
CA GLU A 361 -10.56 -17.22 11.46
C GLU A 361 -10.92 -15.83 10.91
N PHE A 362 -9.98 -15.18 10.25
CA PHE A 362 -10.26 -13.96 9.48
C PHE A 362 -10.77 -14.36 8.10
N ILE A 363 -11.94 -13.83 7.75
CA ILE A 363 -12.63 -14.14 6.50
C ILE A 363 -12.23 -13.06 5.49
N ARG A 364 -11.61 -13.49 4.38
CA ARG A 364 -11.37 -12.69 3.17
C ARG A 364 -11.58 -13.58 1.96
N GLN A 365 -12.83 -13.81 1.61
CA GLN A 365 -13.21 -14.79 0.59
C GLN A 365 -13.83 -14.08 -0.62
N MET A 366 -13.30 -14.33 -1.81
CA MET A 366 -14.00 -14.00 -3.05
C MET A 366 -15.20 -14.95 -3.21
N LEU A 367 -16.30 -14.46 -3.80
CA LEU A 367 -17.55 -15.21 -3.95
C LEU A 367 -17.87 -15.44 -5.43
N GLY A 368 -18.65 -16.48 -5.71
CA GLY A 368 -19.08 -16.83 -7.07
C GLY A 368 -17.90 -17.09 -8.02
N ASP A 369 -18.02 -16.60 -9.25
CA ASP A 369 -16.99 -16.80 -10.29
C ASP A 369 -15.64 -16.15 -9.94
N ALA A 370 -15.63 -15.17 -9.04
CA ALA A 370 -14.40 -14.49 -8.62
C ALA A 370 -13.46 -15.39 -7.81
N VAL A 371 -13.93 -16.52 -7.26
CA VAL A 371 -13.08 -17.55 -6.60
C VAL A 371 -11.99 -18.07 -7.54
N ASN A 372 -12.26 -18.04 -8.85
CA ASN A 372 -11.34 -18.52 -9.88
C ASN A 372 -10.38 -17.43 -10.39
N LEU A 373 -10.51 -16.18 -9.93
CA LEU A 373 -9.51 -15.15 -10.21
C LEU A 373 -8.20 -15.56 -9.53
N ARG A 374 -7.14 -15.63 -10.31
CA ARG A 374 -5.80 -15.94 -9.84
C ARG A 374 -4.94 -14.69 -9.93
N ALA A 375 -3.93 -14.64 -9.07
CA ALA A 375 -2.79 -13.76 -9.31
C ALA A 375 -2.24 -14.01 -10.72
N PRO A 376 -1.63 -13.00 -11.36
CA PRO A 376 -0.94 -13.16 -12.65
C PRO A 376 -0.03 -14.39 -12.61
N ASP A 377 0.17 -15.07 -13.74
CA ASP A 377 0.95 -16.29 -13.79
C ASP A 377 2.42 -16.05 -13.39
N LEU A 378 2.71 -16.25 -12.09
CA LEU A 378 4.01 -15.98 -11.48
C LEU A 378 4.98 -17.15 -11.63
N ALA A 379 4.49 -18.36 -11.92
CA ALA A 379 5.25 -19.60 -11.78
C ALA A 379 5.51 -20.34 -13.11
N GLU A 380 4.62 -20.30 -14.10
CA GLU A 380 4.86 -20.99 -15.39
C GLU A 380 5.78 -20.18 -16.33
N GLN A 381 6.06 -18.91 -15.99
CA GLN A 381 6.81 -17.97 -16.84
C GLN A 381 8.27 -17.74 -16.44
N ALA A 382 8.73 -18.28 -15.31
CA ALA A 382 10.17 -18.26 -14.99
C ALA A 382 11.00 -19.12 -15.96
N ASP A 383 10.35 -20.07 -16.65
CA ASP A 383 10.96 -20.98 -17.64
C ASP A 383 10.85 -20.49 -19.09
N GLN A 384 10.22 -19.35 -19.36
CA GLN A 384 10.15 -18.76 -20.70
C GLN A 384 11.00 -17.50 -20.77
N ALA A 385 12.29 -17.69 -21.05
CA ALA A 385 13.15 -16.60 -21.51
C ALA A 385 12.56 -16.01 -22.80
N ASP A 386 12.39 -14.68 -22.81
CA ASP A 386 11.93 -13.90 -23.95
C ASP A 386 12.83 -14.16 -25.18
N PRO A 387 12.30 -14.66 -26.32
CA PRO A 387 13.11 -14.97 -27.49
C PRO A 387 13.53 -13.74 -28.31
N THR A 388 13.27 -12.50 -27.85
CA THR A 388 13.53 -11.30 -28.66
C THR A 388 14.84 -10.57 -28.41
N VAL A 389 15.74 -11.10 -27.57
CA VAL A 389 17.13 -10.61 -27.53
C VAL A 389 17.97 -11.33 -28.60
N ASN A 390 17.97 -10.76 -29.81
CA ASN A 390 18.95 -11.10 -30.84
C ASN A 390 20.35 -10.71 -30.33
N ASP A 391 21.17 -11.70 -30.00
CA ASP A 391 22.62 -11.59 -29.82
C ASP A 391 23.31 -11.65 -31.20
N PRO A 392 23.85 -10.55 -31.75
CA PRO A 392 24.65 -10.59 -32.97
C PRO A 392 26.09 -10.91 -32.59
N GLY A 393 26.35 -12.13 -32.12
CA GLY A 393 27.53 -12.34 -31.29
C GLY A 393 28.18 -13.72 -31.24
N SER A 394 27.89 -14.68 -32.13
CA SER A 394 28.84 -15.80 -32.29
C SER A 394 28.87 -16.38 -33.71
N SER A 395 30.03 -16.22 -34.35
CA SER A 395 30.40 -16.99 -35.54
C SER A 395 31.00 -18.34 -35.13
N PRO A 396 30.79 -19.40 -35.91
CA PRO A 396 31.18 -20.75 -35.53
C PRO A 396 32.67 -21.00 -35.72
N LYS A 397 33.29 -21.65 -34.73
CA LYS A 397 34.50 -22.46 -34.90
C LYS A 397 34.34 -23.75 -34.11
#